data_AF-A0A5N7RQ19-F1
#
_entry.id   AF-A0A5N7RQ19-F1
#
_cell.length_a   1.000
_cell.length_b   1.000
_cell.length_c   1.000
_cell.angle_alpha   90.00
_cell.angle_beta   90.00
_cell.angle_gamma   90.00
#
_symmetry.space_group_name_H-M   'P 1'
#
loop_
_entity.id
_entity.type
_entity.pdbx_description
1 polymer ?
#
loop_
_entity_poly.entity_id
_entity_poly.type
_entity_poly.pdbx_seq_one_letter_code
_entity_poly.pdbx_strand_id
1 'polypeptide(L)'
;MMLIVNMLAATALLVHAVCAINHMTRRTNHLQRVGYVTLAAGSFAVLLGPLYGYRVPPPAEVAVNLGAVVVLLVRVWLDLRREP
;
A
#
# COMPACT_ATOMS: atom_id res chain seq x y z
N MET A 1 -17.71 1.07 8.78
CA MET A 1 -16.94 -0.15 8.43
C MET A 1 -15.98 0.08 7.27
N MET A 2 -16.41 0.57 6.10
CA MET A 2 -15.50 0.72 4.95
C MET A 2 -14.31 1.64 5.20
N LEU A 3 -14.47 2.74 5.96
CA LEU A 3 -13.35 3.61 6.34
C LEU A 3 -12.27 2.87 7.12
N ILE A 4 -12.65 2.05 8.11
CA ILE A 4 -11.70 1.30 8.94
C ILE A 4 -10.95 0.28 8.10
N VAL A 5 -11.66 -0.44 7.23
CA VAL A 5 -11.05 -1.43 6.33
C VAL A 5 -10.06 -0.75 5.37
N ASN A 6 -10.43 0.41 4.82
CA ASN A 6 -9.55 1.19 3.95
C ASN A 6 -8.31 1.70 4.69
N MET A 7 -8.46 2.14 5.94
CA MET A 7 -7.35 2.59 6.79
C MET A 7 -6.39 1.45 7.12
N LEU A 8 -6.90 0.26 7.45
CA LEU A 8 -6.07 -0.93 7.66
C LEU A 8 -5.32 -1.31 6.38
N ALA A 9 -5.99 -1.30 5.24
CA ALA A 9 -5.37 -1.58 3.94
C ALA A 9 -4.27 -0.56 3.62
N ALA A 10 -4.55 0.74 3.78
CA ALA A 10 -3.58 1.81 3.61
C ALA A 10 -2.39 1.69 4.57
N THR A 11 -2.61 1.26 5.82
CA THR A 11 -1.51 1.04 6.78
C THR A 11 -0.57 -0.07 6.30
N ALA A 12 -1.12 -1.21 5.87
CA ALA A 12 -0.32 -2.31 5.34
C ALA A 12 0.46 -1.90 4.07
N LEU A 13 -0.19 -1.18 3.15
CA LEU A 13 0.47 -0.65 1.95
C LEU A 13 1.57 0.34 2.28
N LEU A 14 1.35 1.24 3.23
CA LEU A 14 2.35 2.22 3.65
C LEU A 14 3.58 1.54 4.24
N VAL A 15 3.39 0.59 5.18
CA VAL A 15 4.50 -0.16 5.78
C VAL A 15 5.28 -0.91 4.70
N HIS A 16 4.59 -1.61 3.79
CA HIS A 16 5.25 -2.31 2.69
C HIS A 16 6.02 -1.35 1.79
N ALA A 17 5.43 -0.21 1.42
CA ALA A 17 6.06 0.76 0.54
C ALA A 17 7.31 1.38 1.18
N VAL A 18 7.27 1.72 2.47
CA VAL A 18 8.43 2.26 3.20
C VAL A 18 9.54 1.22 3.29
N CYS A 19 9.22 -0.04 3.63
CA CYS A 19 10.20 -1.13 3.65
C CYS A 19 10.83 -1.36 2.27
N ALA A 20 10.01 -1.37 1.21
CA ALA A 20 10.48 -1.54 -0.16
C ALA A 20 11.41 -0.40 -0.57
N ILE A 21 11.04 0.86 -0.30
CA ILE A 21 11.86 2.05 -0.57
C ILE A 21 13.19 1.98 0.17
N ASN A 22 13.18 1.58 1.45
CA ASN A 22 14.39 1.46 2.27
C ASN A 22 15.37 0.41 1.74
N HIS A 23 14.86 -0.67 1.14
CA HIS A 23 15.66 -1.71 0.51
C HIS A 23 16.13 -1.34 -0.92
N MET A 24 15.64 -0.24 -1.51
CA MET A 24 16.08 0.16 -2.85
C MET A 24 17.50 0.70 -2.85
N THR A 25 18.27 0.28 -3.86
CA THR A 25 19.64 0.74 -4.08
C THR A 25 19.72 1.62 -5.33
N ARG A 26 20.90 2.18 -5.64
CA ARG A 26 21.09 3.01 -6.85
C ARG A 26 20.86 2.27 -8.17
N ARG A 27 20.80 0.93 -8.15
CA ARG A 27 20.52 0.10 -9.33
C ARG A 27 19.03 -0.19 -9.53
N THR A 28 18.16 0.20 -8.60
CA THR A 28 16.72 -0.05 -8.72
C THR A 28 16.12 0.89 -9.76
N ASN A 29 15.24 0.35 -10.61
CA ASN A 29 14.61 1.12 -11.68
C ASN A 29 13.90 2.36 -11.12
N HIS A 30 14.19 3.53 -11.69
CA HIS A 30 13.57 4.80 -11.30
C HIS A 30 12.04 4.76 -11.35
N LEU A 31 11.46 4.07 -12.34
CA LEU A 31 10.01 3.93 -12.48
C LEU A 31 9.39 3.16 -11.30
N GLN A 32 10.06 2.08 -10.87
CA GLN A 32 9.66 1.30 -9.70
C GLN A 32 9.74 2.16 -8.43
N ARG A 33 10.81 2.93 -8.29
CA ARG A 33 11.01 3.82 -7.14
C ARG A 33 9.92 4.89 -7.06
N VAL A 34 9.59 5.54 -8.19
CA VAL A 34 8.48 6.49 -8.26
C VAL A 34 7.16 5.81 -7.89
N GLY A 35 6.90 4.61 -8.42
CA GLY A 35 5.69 3.85 -8.10
C GLY A 35 5.51 3.61 -6.59
N TYR A 36 6.57 3.18 -5.89
CA TYR A 36 6.52 2.98 -4.45
C TYR A 36 6.40 4.28 -3.65
N VAL A 37 7.04 5.37 -4.10
CA VAL A 37 6.87 6.69 -3.47
C VAL A 37 5.43 7.18 -3.60
N THR A 38 4.83 7.06 -4.79
CA THR A 38 3.43 7.41 -5.02
C THR A 38 2.49 6.54 -4.19
N LEU A 39 2.77 5.23 -4.08
CA LEU A 39 2.01 4.30 -3.24
C LEU A 39 2.07 4.70 -1.75
N ALA A 40 3.25 5.04 -1.25
CA ALA A 40 3.43 5.51 0.12
C ALA A 40 2.68 6.82 0.36
N ALA A 41 2.82 7.80 -0.54
CA ALA A 41 2.15 9.09 -0.44
C ALA A 41 0.61 8.95 -0.47
N GLY A 42 0.08 8.14 -1.39
CA GLY A 42 -1.35 7.86 -1.48
C GLY A 42 -1.89 7.16 -0.23
N SER A 43 -1.19 6.15 0.27
CA SER A 43 -1.57 5.45 1.50
C SER A 43 -1.54 6.38 2.72
N PHE A 44 -0.55 7.25 2.81
CA PHE A 44 -0.46 8.25 3.86
C PHE A 44 -1.59 9.28 3.79
N ALA A 45 -1.97 9.71 2.59
CA ALA A 45 -3.11 10.61 2.39
C ALA A 45 -4.44 9.98 2.86
N VAL A 46 -4.64 8.68 2.60
CA VAL A 46 -5.83 7.94 3.09
C VAL A 46 -5.87 7.91 4.63
N LEU A 47 -4.71 7.71 5.27
CA LEU A 47 -4.61 7.70 6.75
C LEU A 47 -4.85 9.08 7.37
N LEU A 48 -4.40 10.15 6.71
CA LEU A 48 -4.63 11.51 7.18
C LEU A 48 -6.04 12.02 6.84
N GLY A 49 -6.73 11.43 5.87
CA GLY A 49 -8.05 11.85 5.40
C GLY A 49 -9.03 12.19 6.54
N PRO A 50 -9.21 11.32 7.56
CA PRO A 50 -10.13 11.58 8.67
C PRO A 50 -9.87 12.90 9.42
N LEU A 51 -8.61 13.35 9.49
CA LEU A 51 -8.23 14.62 10.13
C LEU A 51 -8.73 15.84 9.34
N TYR A 52 -8.98 15.68 8.03
CA TYR A 52 -9.46 16.72 7.12
C TYR A 52 -10.95 16.56 6.79
N GLY A 53 -11.70 15.77 7.57
CA GLY A 53 -13.14 15.59 7.38
C GLY A 53 -13.53 14.49 6.38
N TYR A 54 -12.57 13.71 5.90
CA TYR A 54 -12.85 12.55 5.03
C TYR A 54 -13.41 11.39 5.86
N ARG A 55 -14.72 11.15 5.75
CA ARG A 55 -15.44 10.15 6.57
C ARG A 55 -15.98 8.96 5.79
N VAL A 56 -16.25 9.13 4.50
CA VAL A 56 -16.86 8.11 3.66
C VAL A 56 -15.99 7.92 2.42
N PRO A 57 -15.15 6.87 2.39
CA PRO A 57 -14.36 6.60 1.19
C PRO A 57 -15.26 6.05 0.08
N PRO A 58 -15.03 6.45 -1.19
CA PRO A 58 -15.72 5.87 -2.31
C PRO A 58 -15.34 4.38 -2.43
N PRO A 59 -16.30 3.51 -2.76
CA PRO A 59 -16.07 2.06 -2.80
C PRO A 59 -14.97 1.66 -3.79
N ALA A 60 -14.77 2.43 -4.86
CA ALA A 60 -13.68 2.22 -5.82
C ALA A 60 -12.30 2.38 -5.17
N GLU A 61 -12.10 3.39 -4.32
CA GLU A 61 -10.84 3.59 -3.61
C GLU A 61 -10.56 2.43 -2.65
N VAL A 62 -11.57 2.03 -1.89
CA VAL A 62 -11.48 0.89 -0.97
C VAL A 62 -11.12 -0.39 -1.73
N ALA A 63 -11.75 -0.65 -2.87
CA ALA A 63 -11.48 -1.82 -3.71
C ALA A 63 -10.05 -1.81 -4.26
N VAL A 64 -9.53 -0.65 -4.68
CA VAL A 64 -8.15 -0.53 -5.18
C VAL A 64 -7.15 -0.79 -4.06
N ASN A 65 -7.32 -0.19 -2.89
CA ASN A 65 -6.40 -0.38 -1.76
C ASN A 65 -6.43 -1.83 -1.26
N LEU A 66 -7.62 -2.42 -1.11
CA LEU A 66 -7.76 -3.85 -0.76
C LEU A 66 -7.14 -4.76 -1.81
N GLY A 67 -7.41 -4.52 -3.10
CA GLY A 67 -6.85 -5.28 -4.20
C GLY A 67 -5.32 -5.26 -4.20
N ALA A 68 -4.73 -4.08 -3.96
CA ALA A 68 -3.29 -3.94 -3.84
C ALA A 68 -2.72 -4.74 -2.66
N VAL A 69 -3.38 -4.71 -1.49
CA VAL A 69 -2.99 -5.53 -0.33
C VAL A 69 -3.06 -7.03 -0.65
N VAL A 70 -4.14 -7.48 -1.29
CA VAL A 70 -4.29 -8.89 -1.68
C VAL A 70 -3.17 -9.33 -2.61
N VAL A 71 -2.82 -8.53 -3.63
CA VAL A 71 -1.71 -8.82 -4.54
C VAL A 71 -0.38 -8.94 -3.77
N LEU A 72 -0.13 -8.05 -2.81
CA LEU A 72 1.06 -8.14 -1.96
C LEU A 72 1.09 -9.42 -1.12
N LEU A 73 -0.03 -9.76 -0.47
CA LEU A 73 -0.13 -10.98 0.34
C LEU A 73 0.06 -12.24 -0.50
N VAL A 74 -0.53 -12.30 -1.70
CA VAL A 74 -0.33 -13.41 -2.64
C VAL A 74 1.14 -13.52 -3.04
N ARG A 75 1.80 -12.39 -3.32
CA ARG A 75 3.21 -12.39 -3.68
C ARG A 75 4.10 -12.91 -2.55
N VAL A 76 3.90 -12.41 -1.33
CA VAL A 76 4.61 -12.91 -0.13
C VAL A 76 4.39 -14.41 0.07
N TRP A 77 3.14 -14.87 -0.09
CA TRP A 77 2.81 -16.29 0.05
C TRP A 77 3.48 -17.17 -1.02
N LEU A 78 3.57 -16.69 -2.26
CA LEU A 78 4.29 -17.39 -3.33
C LEU A 78 5.79 -17.41 -3.07
N ASP A 79 6.37 -16.33 -2.53
CA ASP A 79 7.79 -16.26 -2.20
C ASP A 79 8.12 -17.23 -1.05
N LEU A 80 7.31 -17.29 0.00
CA LEU A 80 7.45 -18.26 1.10
C LEU A 80 7.35 -19.73 0.64
N ARG A 81 6.56 -20.02 -0.40
CA ARG A 81 6.45 -21.37 -0.98
C ARG A 81 7.64 -21.78 -1.85
N ARG A 82 8.49 -20.82 -2.22
CA ARG A 82 9.67 -21.05 -3.07
C ARG A 82 10.95 -21.28 -2.27
N GLU A 83 10.91 -21.07 -0.96
CA GLU A 83 12.01 -21.44 -0.06
C GLU A 83 11.94 -22.97 0.20
N PRO A 84 13.02 -23.72 -0.08
CA PRO A 84 13.07 -25.19 0.03
C PRO A 84 13.08 -25.70 1.47
#